data_AF-A0A3C1NHJ8-F1
#
_entry.id   AF-A0A3C1NHJ8-F1
#
_cell.length_a   1.000
_cell.length_b   1.000
_cell.length_c   1.000
_cell.angle_alpha   90.00
_cell.angle_beta   90.00
_cell.angle_gamma   90.00
#
_symmetry.space_group_name_H-M   'P 1'
#
loop_
_entity.id
_entity.type
_entity.pdbx_description
1 polymer ?
#
loop_
_entity_poly.entity_id
_entity_poly.type
_entity_poly.pdbx_seq_one_letter_code
_entity_poly.pdbx_strand_id
1 'polypeptide(L)'
;MNERKGSVGKLLSFPGRQAVAAQGVAVPAAPPSHAPGPRSDPGVGRLTVTSVVKSFKKRTVVRGVSLELSRGEAVGLLGPNGAGKTTVFYMITGLIPADEGSIKIDGRDVTKLPMYRRARL
;
A
#
# COMPACT_ATOMS: atom_id res chain seq x y z
N MET A 1 21.90 25.71 60.73
CA MET A 1 20.98 26.41 59.82
C MET A 1 20.53 25.43 58.74
N ASN A 2 19.28 24.95 58.83
CA ASN A 2 18.39 24.22 57.91
C ASN A 2 18.96 23.26 56.84
N GLU A 3 18.62 21.96 56.84
CA GLU A 3 17.32 21.32 56.54
C GLU A 3 16.81 21.52 55.08
N ARG A 4 16.86 20.47 54.23
CA ARG A 4 15.67 19.64 53.92
C ARG A 4 15.93 18.46 52.95
N LYS A 5 15.25 17.37 53.32
CA LYS A 5 15.01 16.03 52.74
C LYS A 5 14.27 16.01 51.39
N GLY A 6 14.39 14.88 50.67
CA GLY A 6 13.35 14.25 49.84
C GLY A 6 13.31 14.71 48.37
N SER A 7 12.87 13.94 47.38
CA SER A 7 12.29 12.60 47.29
C SER A 7 12.31 12.19 45.81
N VAL A 8 12.36 10.89 45.56
CA VAL A 8 12.10 10.23 44.28
C VAL A 8 10.73 10.68 43.74
N GLY A 9 10.65 11.08 42.46
CA GLY A 9 9.41 11.52 41.81
C GLY A 9 9.43 11.32 40.29
N LYS A 10 8.66 10.32 39.85
CA LYS A 10 8.25 9.97 38.48
C LYS A 10 8.31 11.12 37.45
N LEU A 11 9.01 10.88 36.34
CA LEU A 11 8.78 11.60 35.08
C LEU A 11 7.74 10.83 34.25
N LEU A 12 6.46 11.17 34.43
CA LEU A 12 5.36 10.78 33.55
C LEU A 12 5.06 11.95 32.61
N SER A 13 5.31 11.79 31.30
CA SER A 13 4.52 12.39 30.21
C SER A 13 5.08 11.98 28.83
N PHE A 14 4.43 11.03 28.17
CA PHE A 14 4.22 11.04 26.71
C PHE A 14 2.75 11.50 26.52
N PRO A 15 2.32 12.14 25.41
CA PRO A 15 2.86 11.99 24.05
C PRO A 15 2.97 13.30 23.24
N GLY A 16 4.00 13.41 22.42
CA GLY A 16 4.21 14.54 21.50
C GLY A 16 4.89 14.09 20.21
N ARG A 17 4.21 13.24 19.43
CA ARG A 17 4.58 13.01 18.03
C ARG A 17 3.34 13.22 17.17
N GLN A 18 3.29 14.40 16.56
CA GLN A 18 2.34 14.67 15.48
C GLN A 18 2.54 13.62 14.40
N ALA A 19 1.53 12.77 14.23
CA ALA A 19 1.42 11.90 13.08
C ALA A 19 1.10 12.79 11.88
N VAL A 20 2.10 13.06 11.04
CA VAL A 20 1.88 13.72 9.75
C VAL A 20 1.01 12.80 8.90
N ALA A 21 -0.12 13.34 8.47
CA ALA A 21 -1.13 12.67 7.65
C ALA A 21 -0.48 12.05 6.41
N ALA A 22 -0.65 10.73 6.26
CA ALA A 22 -0.43 10.08 4.97
C ALA A 22 -1.62 10.46 4.09
N GLN A 23 -1.45 11.50 3.28
CA GLN A 23 -2.43 11.88 2.28
C GLN A 23 -2.60 10.70 1.32
N GLY A 24 -3.82 10.18 1.27
CA GLY A 24 -4.21 9.09 0.39
C GLY A 24 -3.91 9.48 -1.06
N VAL A 25 -3.31 8.54 -1.79
CA VAL A 25 -3.24 8.63 -3.24
C VAL A 25 -4.66 8.39 -3.75
N ALA A 26 -5.43 9.46 -3.93
CA ALA A 26 -6.60 9.42 -4.80
C ALA A 26 -6.05 9.32 -6.22
N VAL A 27 -6.14 8.13 -6.82
CA VAL A 27 -5.93 7.98 -8.26
C VAL A 27 -7.16 8.60 -8.91
N PRO A 28 -7.05 9.69 -9.69
CA PRO A 28 -8.18 10.16 -10.46
C PRO A 28 -8.55 9.06 -11.45
N ALA A 29 -9.81 8.63 -11.44
CA ALA A 29 -10.35 7.82 -12.52
C ALA A 29 -10.29 8.66 -13.80
N ALA A 30 -9.24 8.45 -14.60
CA ALA A 30 -9.15 9.04 -15.93
C ALA A 30 -10.32 8.51 -16.78
N PRO A 31 -10.99 9.34 -17.59
CA PRO A 31 -12.02 8.85 -18.49
C PRO A 31 -11.39 7.91 -19.54
N PRO A 32 -11.99 6.74 -19.84
CA PRO A 32 -11.46 5.86 -20.86
C PRO A 32 -11.66 6.46 -22.25
N SER A 33 -10.57 6.92 -22.88
CA SER A 33 -10.54 7.31 -24.30
C SER A 33 -10.32 6.11 -25.24
N HIS A 34 -10.79 4.93 -24.87
CA HIS A 34 -10.93 3.80 -25.77
C HIS A 34 -12.23 3.07 -25.42
N ALA A 35 -13.17 3.02 -26.36
CA ALA A 35 -14.45 2.39 -26.16
C ALA A 35 -14.25 0.92 -25.71
N PRO A 36 -15.03 0.43 -24.71
CA PRO A 36 -14.94 -0.97 -24.32
C PRO A 36 -15.41 -1.84 -25.50
N GLY A 37 -14.47 -2.57 -26.08
CA GLY A 37 -14.78 -3.62 -27.05
C GLY A 37 -15.71 -4.68 -26.43
N PRO A 38 -16.48 -5.41 -27.25
CA PRO A 38 -17.62 -6.17 -26.74
C PRO A 38 -17.14 -7.39 -25.94
N ARG A 39 -17.65 -7.49 -24.71
CA ARG A 39 -17.68 -8.69 -23.85
C ARG A 39 -16.31 -9.19 -23.38
N SER A 40 -15.79 -8.61 -22.31
CA SER A 40 -14.87 -9.30 -21.40
C SER A 40 -15.67 -9.96 -20.28
N ASP A 41 -15.40 -11.24 -20.04
CA ASP A 41 -15.83 -11.92 -18.80
C ASP A 41 -15.52 -11.02 -17.60
N PRO A 42 -16.42 -10.90 -16.59
CA PRO A 42 -16.29 -9.96 -15.48
C PRO A 42 -15.07 -10.17 -14.56
N GLY A 43 -14.13 -11.03 -14.93
CA GLY A 43 -12.87 -11.27 -14.24
C GLY A 43 -11.64 -11.41 -15.13
N VAL A 44 -11.69 -11.27 -16.46
CA VAL A 44 -10.49 -11.49 -17.31
C VAL A 44 -9.78 -10.16 -17.60
N GLY A 45 -8.47 -10.12 -17.38
CA GLY A 45 -7.64 -8.93 -17.54
C GLY A 45 -7.85 -7.85 -16.48
N ARG A 46 -8.04 -8.20 -15.21
CA ARG A 46 -8.22 -7.23 -14.11
C ARG A 46 -7.20 -7.44 -13.00
N LEU A 47 -6.52 -6.37 -12.61
CA LEU A 47 -5.68 -6.30 -11.41
C LEU A 47 -6.47 -5.61 -10.30
N THR A 48 -6.61 -6.27 -9.15
CA THR A 48 -7.24 -5.69 -7.95
C THR A 48 -6.28 -5.75 -6.79
N VAL A 49 -6.00 -4.61 -6.18
CA VAL A 49 -5.18 -4.47 -4.99
C VAL A 49 -6.05 -3.88 -3.90
N THR A 50 -6.11 -4.54 -2.74
CA THR A 50 -6.99 -4.14 -1.64
C THR A 50 -6.20 -3.97 -0.37
N SER A 51 -6.12 -2.72 0.09
CA SER A 51 -5.57 -2.30 1.36
C SER A 51 -4.20 -2.89 1.67
N VAL A 52 -3.29 -2.92 0.68
CA VAL A 52 -1.96 -3.50 0.91
C VAL A 52 -1.12 -2.65 1.84
N VAL A 53 -0.51 -3.30 2.82
CA VAL A 53 0.35 -2.67 3.83
C VAL A 53 1.74 -3.28 3.73
N LYS A 54 2.75 -2.43 3.89
CA LYS A 54 4.14 -2.87 4.04
C LYS A 54 4.87 -2.08 5.11
N SER A 55 5.50 -2.82 6.02
CA SER A 55 6.40 -2.34 7.04
C SER A 55 7.78 -2.95 6.88
N PHE A 56 8.80 -2.14 7.07
CA PHE A 56 10.18 -2.59 7.18
C PHE A 56 10.69 -2.26 8.57
N LYS A 57 11.06 -3.29 9.34
CA LYS A 57 11.44 -3.17 10.75
C LYS A 57 10.37 -2.40 11.54
N LYS A 58 10.69 -1.20 12.03
CA LYS A 58 9.79 -0.36 12.84
C LYS A 58 9.06 0.72 12.03
N ARG A 59 9.18 0.73 10.70
CA ARG A 59 8.61 1.79 9.84
C ARG A 59 7.64 1.22 8.81
N THR A 60 6.39 1.64 8.89
CA THR A 60 5.39 1.40 7.84
C THR A 60 5.64 2.33 6.66
N VAL A 61 5.91 1.75 5.49
CA VAL A 61 6.19 2.45 4.23
C VAL A 61 4.93 2.57 3.37
N VAL A 62 4.08 1.55 3.37
CA VAL A 62 2.79 1.55 2.65
C VAL A 62 1.68 1.31 3.66
N ARG A 63 0.65 2.16 3.67
CA ARG A 63 -0.43 2.18 4.68
C ARG A 63 -1.80 1.96 4.04
N GLY A 64 -2.05 0.77 3.50
CA GLY A 64 -3.38 0.39 3.01
C GLY A 64 -3.72 0.99 1.65
N VAL A 65 -2.90 0.70 0.64
CA VAL A 65 -3.15 1.14 -0.74
C VAL A 65 -4.16 0.21 -1.42
N SER A 66 -5.17 0.78 -2.04
CA SER A 66 -6.16 0.07 -2.85
C SER A 66 -6.19 0.68 -4.24
N LEU A 67 -6.21 -0.17 -5.28
CA LEU A 67 -6.34 0.24 -6.66
C LEU A 67 -6.90 -0.90 -7.50
N GLU A 68 -7.53 -0.55 -8.60
CA GLU A 68 -8.09 -1.48 -9.57
C GLU A 68 -7.70 -1.03 -10.96
N LEU A 69 -7.25 -1.96 -11.79
CA LEU A 69 -6.89 -1.72 -13.18
C LEU A 69 -7.53 -2.78 -14.06
N SER A 70 -8.19 -2.33 -15.11
CA SER A 70 -8.68 -3.16 -16.20
C SER A 70 -7.65 -3.29 -17.31
N ARG A 71 -7.81 -4.30 -18.15
CA ARG A 71 -6.91 -4.57 -19.28
C ARG A 71 -6.89 -3.35 -20.21
N GLY A 72 -5.68 -2.92 -20.54
CA GLY A 72 -5.47 -1.75 -21.40
C GLY A 72 -5.45 -0.41 -20.65
N GLU A 73 -5.73 -0.40 -19.35
CA GLU A 73 -5.54 0.78 -18.52
C GLU A 73 -4.08 0.92 -18.07
N ALA A 74 -3.62 2.17 -17.98
CA ALA A 74 -2.32 2.51 -17.45
C ALA A 74 -2.49 3.43 -16.24
N VAL A 75 -1.76 3.14 -15.15
CA VAL A 75 -1.71 3.98 -13.95
C VAL A 75 -0.29 4.44 -13.68
N GLY A 76 -0.13 5.70 -13.29
CA GLY A 76 1.12 6.23 -12.77
C GLY A 76 1.08 6.28 -11.23
N LEU A 77 2.09 5.72 -10.57
CA LEU A 77 2.34 5.97 -9.15
C LEU A 77 3.22 7.22 -9.03
N LEU A 78 2.67 8.33 -8.51
CA LEU A 78 3.38 9.61 -8.35
C LEU A 78 3.56 9.95 -6.87
N GLY A 79 4.62 10.69 -6.55
CA GLY A 79 4.92 11.13 -5.18
C GLY A 79 6.43 11.34 -4.95
N PRO A 80 6.83 11.91 -3.80
CA PRO A 80 8.23 12.18 -3.48
C PRO A 80 9.03 10.88 -3.25
N ASN A 81 10.35 11.02 -3.15
CA ASN A 81 11.23 9.92 -2.77
C ASN A 81 10.85 9.38 -1.38
N GLY A 82 10.80 8.05 -1.26
CA GLY A 82 10.41 7.39 0.00
C GLY A 82 8.90 7.27 0.24
N ALA A 83 8.03 7.73 -0.68
CA ALA A 83 6.57 7.59 -0.56
C ALA A 83 6.04 6.14 -0.70
N GLY A 84 6.91 5.17 -1.03
CA GLY A 84 6.52 3.76 -1.14
C GLY A 84 6.07 3.30 -2.53
N LYS A 85 6.22 4.12 -3.59
CA LYS A 85 5.83 3.77 -4.97
C LYS A 85 6.45 2.45 -5.45
N THR A 86 7.77 2.35 -5.37
CA THR A 86 8.51 1.13 -5.73
C THR A 86 8.11 -0.05 -4.84
N THR A 87 7.81 0.21 -3.56
CA THR A 87 7.34 -0.81 -2.62
C THR A 87 5.97 -1.36 -3.03
N VAL A 88 5.02 -0.49 -3.40
CA VAL A 88 3.72 -0.91 -3.94
C VAL A 88 3.91 -1.71 -5.22
N PHE A 89 4.72 -1.20 -6.15
CA PHE A 89 5.03 -1.90 -7.39
C PHE A 89 5.61 -3.31 -7.14
N TYR A 90 6.58 -3.43 -6.23
CA TYR A 90 7.19 -4.72 -5.89
C TYR A 90 6.23 -5.70 -5.21
N MET A 91 5.25 -5.21 -4.45
CA MET A 91 4.19 -6.07 -3.90
C MET A 91 3.28 -6.60 -5.00
N ILE A 92 2.90 -5.74 -5.96
CA ILE A 92 2.06 -6.10 -7.11
C ILE A 92 2.76 -7.12 -8.01
N THR A 93 4.05 -6.93 -8.30
CA THR A 93 4.82 -7.88 -9.12
C THR A 93 5.17 -9.18 -8.38
N GLY A 94 5.08 -9.20 -7.05
CA GLY A 94 5.43 -10.36 -6.24
C GLY A 94 6.93 -10.53 -6.00
N LEU A 95 7.68 -9.43 -6.08
CA LEU A 95 9.09 -9.36 -5.66
C LEU A 95 9.24 -9.26 -4.15
N ILE A 96 8.28 -8.60 -3.48
CA ILE A 96 8.19 -8.57 -2.02
C ILE A 96 6.78 -8.96 -1.56
N PRO A 97 6.64 -9.67 -0.43
CA PRO A 97 5.31 -9.98 0.10
C PRO A 97 4.68 -8.73 0.73
N ALA A 98 3.36 -8.58 0.58
CA ALA A 98 2.58 -7.65 1.40
C ALA A 98 2.43 -8.21 2.82
N ASP A 99 2.44 -7.35 3.83
CA ASP A 99 2.23 -7.77 5.22
C ASP A 99 0.74 -7.94 5.53
N GLU A 100 -0.09 -7.09 4.93
CA GLU A 100 -1.56 -7.14 5.01
C GLU A 100 -2.17 -6.82 3.64
N GLY A 101 -3.47 -7.11 3.50
CA GLY A 101 -4.24 -6.87 2.27
C GLY A 101 -4.16 -8.03 1.28
N SER A 102 -4.70 -7.82 0.08
CA SER A 102 -4.74 -8.83 -0.98
C SER A 102 -4.49 -8.25 -2.37
N ILE A 103 -3.90 -9.05 -3.24
CA ILE A 103 -3.63 -8.74 -4.64
C ILE A 103 -4.23 -9.86 -5.46
N LYS A 104 -5.11 -9.52 -6.40
CA LYS A 104 -5.76 -10.46 -7.31
C LYS A 104 -5.46 -10.09 -8.76
N ILE A 105 -5.17 -11.10 -9.57
CA ILE A 105 -5.09 -11.00 -11.03
C ILE A 105 -6.17 -11.91 -11.57
N ASP A 106 -7.05 -11.36 -12.38
CA ASP A 106 -8.16 -12.05 -13.02
C ASP A 106 -9.06 -12.79 -12.02
N GLY A 107 -9.33 -12.13 -10.89
CA GLY A 107 -10.08 -12.69 -9.76
C GLY A 107 -9.31 -13.71 -8.91
N ARG A 108 -8.14 -14.19 -9.34
CA ARG A 108 -7.31 -15.15 -8.60
C ARG A 108 -6.40 -14.43 -7.62
N ASP A 109 -6.39 -14.88 -6.36
CA ASP A 109 -5.48 -14.35 -5.34
C ASP A 109 -4.03 -14.75 -5.65
N VAL A 110 -3.20 -13.73 -5.87
CA VAL A 110 -1.77 -13.88 -6.16
C VAL A 110 -0.88 -13.35 -5.04
N THR A 111 -1.45 -12.90 -3.92
CA THR A 111 -0.75 -12.19 -2.84
C THR A 111 0.52 -12.90 -2.38
N LYS A 112 0.45 -14.24 -2.27
CA LYS A 112 1.57 -15.10 -1.81
C LYS A 112 2.34 -15.75 -2.95
N LEU A 113 1.93 -15.54 -4.20
CA LEU A 113 2.62 -16.12 -5.35
C LEU A 113 3.88 -15.30 -5.68
N PRO A 114 5.02 -15.95 -5.96
CA PRO A 114 6.20 -15.27 -6.46
C PRO A 114 6.00 -14.79 -7.91
N MET A 115 6.77 -13.78 -8.31
CA MET A 115 6.67 -13.12 -9.63
C MET A 115 6.54 -14.09 -10.82
N TYR A 116 7.37 -15.15 -10.87
CA TYR A 116 7.36 -16.09 -11.99
C TYR A 116 6.05 -16.89 -12.14
N ARG A 117 5.28 -17.07 -11.04
CA ARG A 117 3.97 -17.73 -11.10
C ARG A 117 2.88 -16.76 -11.54
N ARG A 118 2.98 -15.50 -11.14
CA ARG A 118 2.03 -14.45 -11.56
C ARG A 118 2.08 -14.21 -13.06
N ALA A 119 3.28 -14.27 -13.66
CA ALA A 119 3.49 -14.07 -15.09
C ALA A 119 2.95 -15.20 -16.00
N ARG A 120 2.46 -16.31 -15.44
CA ARG A 120 1.91 -17.46 -16.17
C ARG A 120 0.38 -17.56 -16.08
N LEU A 121 -0.27 -16.60 -15.42
CA LEU A 121 -1.73 -16.51 -15.32
C LEU A 121 -2.30 -15.87 -16.58
#